data_AF-A0A7Y6C208-F1
#
_entry.id   AF-A0A7Y6C208-F1
#
_cell.length_a   1.000
_cell.length_b   1.000
_cell.length_c   1.000
_cell.angle_alpha   90.00
_cell.angle_beta   90.00
_cell.angle_gamma   90.00
#
_symmetry.space_group_name_H-M   'P 1'
#
loop_
_entity.id
_entity.type
_entity.pdbx_description
1 polymer ?
#
loop_
_entity_poly.entity_id
_entity_poly.type
_entity_poly.pdbx_seq_one_letter_code
_entity_poly.pdbx_strand_id
1 'polypeptide(L)'
;MVAVGTAPVDEYEPNGYGIYNMAGNVWEWCVDVFNPYYHQQTPNINPLGNRGGHMRSMRGGSYLCHDSYCNRYRVAVRNKNTPDSSSGNVGFRCAANQI
;
A
#
# COMPACT_ATOMS: atom_id res chain seq x y z
N MET A 1 -2.42 20.44 2.56
CA MET A 1 -1.82 20.70 1.23
C MET A 1 -1.43 19.34 0.65
N VAL A 2 -1.81 19.03 -0.59
CA VAL A 2 -1.36 17.79 -1.27
C VAL A 2 -0.02 18.11 -1.93
N ALA A 3 1.01 17.31 -1.68
CA ALA A 3 2.32 17.51 -2.28
C ALA A 3 2.23 17.40 -3.82
N VAL A 4 2.95 18.28 -4.54
CA VAL A 4 3.01 18.29 -6.01
C VAL A 4 3.77 17.06 -6.55
N GLY A 5 4.57 16.42 -5.69
CA GLY A 5 5.32 15.20 -5.96
C GLY A 5 5.50 14.39 -4.67
N THR A 6 6.58 13.63 -4.58
CA THR A 6 6.93 12.96 -3.33
C THR A 6 7.30 13.96 -2.24
N ALA A 7 7.05 13.58 -0.99
CA ALA A 7 7.49 14.29 0.20
C ALA A 7 8.56 13.45 0.95
N PRO A 8 9.39 14.07 1.81
CA PRO A 8 10.26 13.35 2.74
C PRO A 8 9.49 12.25 3.50
N VAL A 9 10.17 11.15 3.82
CA VAL A 9 9.52 9.96 4.41
C VAL A 9 8.94 10.20 5.81
N ASP A 10 9.42 11.24 6.48
CA ASP A 10 9.06 11.72 7.81
C ASP A 10 8.28 13.05 7.79
N GLU A 11 7.86 13.49 6.59
CA GLU A 11 6.96 14.63 6.47
C GLU A 11 5.58 14.28 7.05
N TYR A 12 4.95 15.25 7.72
CA TYR A 12 3.67 15.15 8.44
C TYR A 12 3.71 14.31 9.72
N GLU A 13 2.60 14.33 10.45
CA GLU A 13 2.47 13.59 11.71
C GLU A 13 2.43 12.06 11.48
N PRO A 14 3.11 11.27 12.32
CA PRO A 14 2.96 9.83 12.32
C PRO A 14 1.56 9.42 12.80
N ASN A 15 1.13 8.21 12.44
CA ASN A 15 -0.06 7.62 13.06
C ASN A 15 0.19 7.20 14.53
N GLY A 16 -0.82 6.67 15.21
CA GLY A 16 -0.72 6.22 16.61
C GLY A 16 0.28 5.06 16.87
N TYR A 17 0.88 4.49 15.83
CA TYR A 17 1.96 3.49 15.92
C TYR A 17 3.34 4.07 15.57
N GLY A 18 3.47 5.38 15.37
CA GLY A 18 4.73 6.02 14.98
C GLY A 18 5.07 5.85 13.49
N ILE A 19 4.11 5.47 12.66
CA ILE A 19 4.36 5.18 11.24
C ILE A 19 3.91 6.36 10.37
N TYR A 20 4.86 6.91 9.62
CA TYR A 20 4.66 8.05 8.72
C TYR A 20 4.15 7.62 7.35
N ASN A 21 3.42 8.54 6.70
CA ASN A 21 3.07 8.48 5.27
C ASN A 21 2.36 7.19 4.82
N MET A 22 1.55 6.58 5.69
CA MET A 22 0.75 5.38 5.34
C MET A 22 -0.43 5.68 4.38
N ALA A 23 -0.75 6.96 4.17
CA ALA A 23 -1.81 7.44 3.29
C ALA A 23 -1.25 8.56 2.39
N GLY A 24 -1.13 8.29 1.09
CA GLY A 24 -0.49 9.20 0.13
C GLY A 24 1.01 8.94 -0.03
N ASN A 25 1.76 9.98 -0.41
CA ASN A 25 3.15 9.93 -0.84
C ASN A 25 3.39 8.93 -1.99
N VAL A 26 3.66 7.66 -1.71
CA VAL A 26 3.84 6.61 -2.73
C VAL A 26 3.00 5.38 -2.40
N TRP A 27 2.59 4.66 -3.44
CA TRP A 27 2.01 3.34 -3.29
C TRP A 27 3.06 2.41 -2.70
N GLU A 28 2.66 1.52 -1.79
CA GLU A 28 3.59 0.60 -1.15
C GLU A 28 3.26 -0.85 -1.51
N TRP A 29 4.25 -1.56 -2.05
CA TRP A 29 4.16 -2.99 -2.33
C TRP A 29 3.97 -3.82 -1.05
N CYS A 30 3.16 -4.88 -1.15
CA CYS A 30 3.01 -5.92 -0.14
C CYS A 30 3.39 -7.30 -0.70
N VAL A 31 3.79 -8.22 0.17
CA VAL A 31 4.18 -9.59 -0.22
C VAL A 31 3.02 -10.38 -0.83
N ASP A 32 1.78 -10.08 -0.41
CA ASP A 32 0.57 -10.78 -0.83
C ASP A 32 0.29 -10.66 -2.34
N VAL A 33 -0.08 -11.79 -2.94
CA VAL A 33 -0.76 -11.82 -4.23
C VAL A 33 -2.13 -11.18 -4.07
N PHE A 34 -2.48 -10.27 -4.98
CA PHE A 34 -3.77 -9.61 -4.94
C PHE A 34 -4.90 -10.59 -5.28
N ASN A 35 -5.92 -10.62 -4.43
CA ASN A 35 -7.16 -11.35 -4.67
C ASN A 35 -8.36 -10.52 -4.14
N PRO A 36 -9.39 -10.23 -4.96
CA PRO A 36 -10.58 -9.50 -4.49
C PRO A 36 -11.32 -10.23 -3.36
N TYR A 37 -11.25 -11.57 -3.33
CA TYR A 37 -11.88 -12.42 -2.31
C TYR A 37 -10.94 -12.78 -1.15
N TYR A 38 -9.78 -12.11 -1.02
CA TYR A 38 -8.75 -12.40 -0.01
C TYR A 38 -9.34 -12.61 1.38
N HIS A 39 -10.09 -11.65 1.90
CA HIS A 39 -10.63 -11.69 3.26
C HIS A 39 -11.71 -12.77 3.48
N GLN A 40 -12.27 -13.34 2.42
CA GLN A 40 -13.21 -14.46 2.50
C GLN A 40 -12.50 -15.81 2.42
N GLN A 41 -11.25 -15.84 1.93
CA GLN A 41 -10.52 -17.06 1.58
C GLN A 41 -9.25 -17.28 2.43
N THR A 42 -8.79 -16.29 3.18
CA THR A 42 -7.65 -16.38 4.08
C THR A 42 -8.07 -16.51 5.54
N PRO A 43 -7.26 -17.13 6.42
CA PRO A 43 -7.55 -17.18 7.86
C PRO A 43 -7.54 -15.78 8.49
N ASN A 44 -8.14 -15.64 9.68
CA ASN A 44 -8.14 -14.38 10.42
C ASN A 44 -6.84 -14.11 11.18
N ILE A 45 -5.99 -15.14 11.35
CA ILE A 45 -4.72 -15.06 12.07
C ILE A 45 -3.60 -15.22 11.06
N ASN A 46 -2.69 -14.24 11.00
CA ASN A 46 -1.55 -14.20 10.08
C ASN A 46 -1.91 -14.62 8.64
N PRO A 47 -2.90 -13.96 7.99
CA PRO A 47 -3.25 -14.28 6.61
C PRO A 47 -2.06 -14.03 5.68
N LEU A 48 -1.84 -14.95 4.76
CA LEU A 48 -0.91 -14.78 3.64
C LEU A 48 -1.62 -15.21 2.36
N GLY A 49 -1.99 -14.25 1.52
CA GLY A 49 -2.58 -14.53 0.23
C GLY A 49 -1.50 -14.84 -0.79
N ASN A 50 -1.00 -16.07 -0.80
CA ASN A 50 0.03 -16.50 -1.76
C ASN A 50 -0.47 -17.61 -2.71
N ARG A 51 -1.79 -17.75 -2.89
CA ARG A 51 -2.37 -18.73 -3.80
C ARG A 51 -2.60 -18.11 -5.17
N GLY A 52 -1.94 -18.65 -6.19
CA GLY A 52 -2.27 -18.52 -7.61
C GLY A 52 -2.61 -17.11 -8.09
N GLY A 53 -1.60 -16.34 -8.48
CA GLY A 53 -1.81 -15.05 -9.13
C GLY A 53 -0.50 -14.33 -9.38
N HIS A 54 -0.44 -13.57 -10.47
CA HIS A 54 0.78 -12.86 -10.87
C HIS A 54 0.87 -11.45 -10.29
N MET A 55 -0.24 -10.81 -9.95
CA MET A 55 -0.24 -9.42 -9.47
C MET A 55 0.01 -9.35 -7.96
N ARG A 56 0.91 -8.45 -7.55
CA ARG A 56 1.20 -8.16 -6.15
C ARG A 56 0.33 -7.02 -5.63
N SER A 57 -0.02 -7.09 -4.34
CA SER A 57 -0.87 -6.10 -3.70
C SER A 57 -0.10 -4.81 -3.44
N MET A 58 -0.80 -3.68 -3.53
CA MET A 58 -0.31 -2.35 -3.15
C MET A 58 -1.30 -1.63 -2.25
N ARG A 59 -0.79 -0.77 -1.36
CA ARG A 59 -1.57 -0.03 -0.36
C ARG A 59 -1.13 1.44 -0.29
N GLY A 60 -1.93 2.27 0.38
CA GLY A 60 -1.56 3.64 0.77
C GLY A 60 -1.98 4.75 -0.19
N GLY A 61 -2.10 4.49 -1.50
CA GLY A 61 -2.29 5.58 -2.47
C GLY A 61 -0.98 6.31 -2.77
N SER A 62 -1.03 7.46 -3.43
CA SER A 62 0.19 8.25 -3.73
C SER A 62 -0.13 9.75 -3.79
N TYR A 63 0.88 10.59 -4.04
CA TYR A 63 0.70 12.02 -4.29
C TYR A 63 -0.22 12.33 -5.50
N LEU A 64 -0.50 11.35 -6.35
CA LEU A 64 -1.47 11.43 -7.45
C LEU A 64 -2.90 11.02 -7.06
N CYS A 65 -3.21 10.78 -5.79
CA CYS A 65 -4.58 10.45 -5.38
C CYS A 65 -5.40 11.73 -5.13
N HIS A 66 -6.62 11.77 -5.65
CA HIS A 66 -7.54 12.90 -5.49
C HIS A 66 -8.99 12.41 -5.52
N ASP A 67 -9.89 13.07 -4.79
CA ASP A 67 -11.28 12.64 -4.60
C ASP A 67 -12.08 12.50 -5.89
N SER A 68 -11.77 13.32 -6.90
CA SER A 68 -12.49 13.30 -8.17
C SER A 68 -12.25 12.05 -9.02
N TYR A 69 -11.18 11.27 -8.78
CA TYR A 69 -10.86 10.09 -9.60
C TYR A 69 -10.19 8.93 -8.87
N CYS A 70 -9.55 9.18 -7.73
CA CYS A 70 -8.75 8.19 -7.00
C CYS A 70 -8.78 8.46 -5.49
N ASN A 71 -9.84 8.01 -4.84
CA ASN A 71 -9.99 8.05 -3.36
C ASN A 71 -9.20 6.94 -2.63
N ARG A 72 -8.06 6.52 -3.21
CA ARG A 72 -7.32 5.33 -2.80
C ARG A 72 -6.31 5.56 -1.67
N TYR A 73 -6.23 6.79 -1.15
CA TYR A 73 -5.47 7.14 0.05
C TYR A 73 -6.13 6.64 1.36
N ARG A 74 -7.36 6.09 1.28
CA ARG A 74 -8.05 5.50 2.45
C ARG A 74 -7.37 4.20 2.88
N VAL A 75 -7.20 4.02 4.20
CA VAL A 75 -6.51 2.86 4.81
C VAL A 75 -7.02 1.48 4.36
N ALA A 76 -8.31 1.36 4.06
CA ALA A 76 -8.91 0.09 3.64
C ALA A 76 -8.63 -0.25 2.17
N VAL A 77 -8.19 0.69 1.34
CA VAL A 77 -8.10 0.51 -0.12
C VAL A 77 -6.92 -0.37 -0.51
N ARG A 78 -7.16 -1.27 -1.46
CA ARG A 78 -6.14 -2.12 -2.08
C ARG A 78 -6.07 -1.83 -3.57
N ASN A 79 -4.87 -1.90 -4.12
CA ASN A 79 -4.65 -1.98 -5.55
C ASN A 79 -3.65 -3.11 -5.85
N LYS A 80 -3.29 -3.27 -7.11
CA LYS A 80 -2.37 -4.31 -7.56
C LYS A 80 -1.62 -3.87 -8.80
N ASN A 81 -0.46 -4.47 -9.02
CA ASN A 81 0.24 -4.38 -10.29
C ASN A 81 1.11 -5.62 -10.49
N THR A 82 1.65 -5.83 -11.69
CA THR A 82 2.59 -6.94 -11.94
C THR A 82 3.92 -6.66 -11.21
N PRO A 83 4.63 -7.69 -10.72
CA PRO A 83 5.81 -7.52 -9.88
C PRO A 83 7.00 -6.88 -10.61
N ASP A 84 6.99 -6.92 -11.93
CA ASP A 84 7.98 -6.30 -12.83
C ASP A 84 7.61 -4.85 -13.21
N SER A 85 6.42 -4.38 -12.86
CA SER A 85 6.00 -3.01 -13.12
C SER A 85 6.65 -2.01 -12.16
N SER A 86 7.02 -0.84 -12.69
CA SER A 86 7.53 0.28 -11.91
C SER A 86 6.90 1.60 -12.35
N SER A 87 6.70 2.53 -11.43
CA SER A 87 6.31 3.91 -11.72
C SER A 87 6.87 4.87 -10.65
N GLY A 88 6.96 6.17 -10.96
CA GLY A 88 7.54 7.18 -10.05
C GLY A 88 6.72 7.45 -8.78
N ASN A 89 5.54 6.86 -8.65
CA ASN A 89 4.65 6.99 -7.49
C ASN A 89 4.46 5.67 -6.73
N VAL A 90 5.35 4.69 -6.94
CA VAL A 90 5.34 3.38 -6.28
C VAL A 90 6.69 3.14 -5.60
N GLY A 91 6.64 2.71 -4.34
CA GLY A 91 7.77 2.31 -3.52
C GLY A 91 7.38 1.12 -2.62
N PHE A 92 8.07 0.98 -1.49
CA PHE A 92 7.79 -0.05 -0.49
C PHE A 92 8.38 0.32 0.87
N ARG A 93 7.92 -0.37 1.92
CA ARG A 93 8.56 -0.39 3.23
C ARG A 93 8.79 -1.82 3.67
N CYS A 94 9.80 -2.04 4.51
CA CYS A 94 10.13 -3.35 5.02
C CYS A 94 9.38 -3.64 6.32
N ALA A 95 9.18 -4.92 6.60
CA ALA A 95 8.75 -5.44 7.89
C ALA A 95 9.65 -6.62 8.26
N ALA A 96 9.79 -6.87 9.56
CA ALA A 96 10.54 -8.00 10.08
C ALA A 96 9.80 -8.61 11.26
N ASN A 97 9.97 -9.93 11.44
CA ASN A 97 9.49 -10.59 12.64
C ASN A 97 10.32 -10.12 13.84
N GLN A 98 9.67 -9.99 14.99
CA GLN A 98 10.40 -9.86 16.24
C GLN A 98 11.13 -11.17 16.51
N ILE A 99 12.43 -11.07 16.81
CA ILE A 99 13.30 -12.19 17.17
C ILE A 99 13.02 -12.59 18.61
#